data_AF-A0AAE1ZCB7-F1
#
_entry.id   AF-A0AAE1ZCB7-F1
#
_cell.length_a   1.000
_cell.length_b   1.000
_cell.length_c   1.000
_cell.angle_alpha   90.00
_cell.angle_beta   90.00
_cell.angle_gamma   90.00
#
_symmetry.space_group_name_H-M   'P 1'
#
loop_
_entity.id
_entity.type
_entity.pdbx_description
1 polymer ?
#
loop_
_entity_poly.entity_id
_entity_poly.type
_entity_poly.pdbx_seq_one_letter_code
_entity_poly.pdbx_strand_id
1 'polypeptide(L)'
;MAMSSRVTAHFLSHVEYCLVACQDHLKVKPIPEASERFVLGSPSSVGHISAVLSIFGDLVYEAEFKVHRTNTSSLYHSIIKDNYGSPYKLQQIQDCLNYTTKCLETLKSAGNMKGSHDLIKNRSFLYELFACIRDAKDCLTQPPRKTIEEHLANPSRRCFHPPIPRDIVLSLFIRGPSLVFAAYNLVYNSLDKRWEVLNRSSVECMIPRLQKTLVCLDAAMNTLMYLMNKCILF
;
A
#
# COMPACT_ATOMS: atom_id res chain seq x y z
N MET A 1 -5.83 -12.08 -39.15
CA MET A 1 -4.38 -11.96 -39.37
C MET A 1 -3.71 -12.02 -38.00
N ALA A 2 -3.21 -13.19 -37.60
CA ALA A 2 -2.65 -13.42 -36.27
C ALA A 2 -1.46 -12.49 -36.00
N MET A 3 -1.37 -11.97 -34.77
CA MET A 3 -0.29 -11.08 -34.35
C MET A 3 1.05 -11.83 -34.39
N SER A 4 2.08 -11.24 -35.02
CA SER A 4 3.39 -11.87 -35.11
C SER A 4 4.03 -12.00 -33.73
N SER A 5 4.73 -13.11 -33.48
CA SER A 5 5.46 -13.42 -32.26
C SER A 5 6.40 -12.30 -31.80
N ARG A 6 7.03 -11.59 -32.76
CA ARG A 6 7.90 -10.43 -32.48
C ARG A 6 7.14 -9.28 -31.84
N VAL A 7 5.90 -9.05 -32.26
CA VAL A 7 5.08 -7.95 -31.75
C VAL A 7 4.63 -8.25 -30.33
N THR A 8 4.21 -9.47 -30.04
CA THR A 8 3.81 -9.83 -28.67
C THR A 8 4.99 -9.83 -27.71
N ALA A 9 6.17 -10.27 -28.15
CA ALA A 9 7.40 -10.18 -27.35
C ALA A 9 7.71 -8.72 -26.97
N HIS A 10 7.57 -7.77 -27.91
CA HIS A 10 7.75 -6.35 -27.64
C HIS A 10 6.80 -5.83 -26.54
N PHE A 11 5.52 -6.22 -26.56
CA PHE A 11 4.57 -5.82 -25.52
C PHE A 11 4.89 -6.45 -24.16
N LEU A 12 5.32 -7.71 -24.11
CA LEU A 12 5.74 -8.33 -22.86
C LEU A 12 7.01 -7.69 -22.28
N SER A 13 7.97 -7.28 -23.13
CA SER A 13 9.13 -6.50 -22.69
C SER A 13 8.71 -5.14 -22.12
N HIS A 14 7.65 -4.52 -22.64
CA HIS A 14 7.10 -3.29 -22.06
C HIS A 14 6.47 -3.54 -20.68
N VAL A 15 5.71 -4.63 -20.52
CA VAL A 15 5.17 -5.05 -19.21
C VAL A 15 6.31 -5.27 -18.21
N GLU A 16 7.37 -5.99 -18.60
CA GLU A 16 8.54 -6.22 -17.77
C GLU A 16 9.21 -4.90 -17.36
N TYR A 17 9.44 -3.99 -18.31
CA TYR A 17 9.98 -2.65 -18.03
C TYR A 17 9.14 -1.88 -16.99
N CYS A 18 7.82 -1.87 -17.14
CA CYS A 18 6.93 -1.25 -16.17
C CYS A 18 7.02 -1.88 -14.77
N LEU A 19 7.12 -3.22 -14.69
CA LEU A 19 7.25 -3.93 -13.42
C LEU A 19 8.61 -3.72 -12.75
N VAL A 20 9.70 -3.63 -13.51
CA VAL A 20 11.02 -3.24 -12.98
C VAL A 20 10.96 -1.83 -12.39
N ALA A 21 10.36 -0.88 -13.11
CA ALA A 21 10.15 0.47 -12.59
C ALA A 21 9.28 0.50 -11.32
N CYS A 22 8.24 -0.35 -11.22
CA CYS A 22 7.48 -0.52 -9.98
C CYS A 22 8.37 -0.97 -8.83
N GLN A 23 9.22 -1.97 -9.07
CA GLN A 23 10.12 -2.50 -8.05
C GLN A 23 11.10 -1.43 -7.55
N ASP A 24 11.64 -0.62 -8.45
CA ASP A 24 12.54 0.49 -8.13
C ASP A 24 11.86 1.60 -7.33
N HIS A 25 10.58 1.87 -7.58
CA HIS A 25 9.81 2.84 -6.79
C HIS A 25 9.40 2.30 -5.41
N LEU A 26 9.24 0.98 -5.27
CA LEU A 26 8.85 0.33 -4.02
C LEU A 26 10.06 0.09 -3.10
N LYS A 27 11.22 -0.20 -3.67
CA LYS A 27 12.49 -0.32 -2.96
C LYS A 27 13.07 1.08 -2.70
N VAL A 28 13.27 1.44 -1.44
CA VAL A 28 14.01 2.67 -1.13
C VAL A 28 15.51 2.39 -1.25
N LYS A 29 16.22 3.24 -2.01
CA LYS A 29 17.68 3.16 -2.11
C LYS A 29 18.28 3.49 -0.74
N PRO A 30 19.25 2.72 -0.23
CA PRO A 30 19.92 3.00 1.05
C PRO A 30 20.86 4.19 0.88
N ILE A 31 20.29 5.39 0.77
CA ILE A 31 21.01 6.65 0.79
C ILE A 31 20.60 7.35 2.09
N PRO A 32 21.56 7.86 2.91
CA PRO A 32 21.26 8.48 4.21
C PRO A 32 20.25 9.64 4.18
N GLU A 33 20.03 10.24 3.00
CA GLU A 33 19.11 11.37 2.78
C GLU A 33 17.75 10.94 2.19
N ALA A 34 17.50 9.65 1.98
CA ALA A 34 16.28 9.13 1.30
C ALA A 34 15.06 8.98 2.22
N SER A 35 15.10 9.54 3.43
CA SER A 35 13.92 9.55 4.30
C SER A 35 12.86 10.52 3.78
N GLU A 36 11.69 9.98 3.46
CA GLU A 36 10.55 10.78 3.03
C GLU A 36 9.80 11.28 4.27
N ARG A 37 9.86 12.58 4.54
CA ARG A 37 9.10 13.24 5.62
C ARG A 37 7.75 13.75 5.09
N PHE A 38 6.68 13.35 5.73
CA PHE A 38 5.30 13.73 5.39
C PHE A 38 4.65 14.47 6.56
N VAL A 39 3.86 15.48 6.22
CA VAL A 39 3.00 16.23 7.16
C VAL A 39 1.55 15.99 6.76
N LEU A 40 0.75 15.48 7.68
CA LEU A 40 -0.66 15.14 7.48
C LEU A 40 -1.51 15.99 8.43
N GLY A 41 -2.51 16.67 7.87
CA GLY A 41 -3.34 17.65 8.59
C GLY A 41 -2.67 19.02 8.71
N SER A 42 -3.47 20.06 8.91
CA SER A 42 -2.97 21.42 9.08
C SER A 42 -2.91 21.80 10.57
N PRO A 43 -1.84 22.50 11.03
CA PRO A 43 -1.82 23.13 12.34
C PRO A 43 -2.90 24.21 12.51
N SER A 44 -3.36 24.79 11.40
CA SER A 44 -4.32 25.91 11.38
C SER A 44 -5.78 25.48 11.25
N SER A 45 -6.04 24.23 10.86
CA SER A 45 -7.39 23.69 10.92
C SER A 45 -7.69 23.35 12.36
N VAL A 46 -8.71 23.98 12.94
CA VAL A 46 -9.42 23.46 14.10
C VAL A 46 -10.00 22.10 13.69
N GLY A 47 -9.16 21.07 13.78
CA GLY A 47 -9.30 19.82 13.05
C GLY A 47 -8.61 18.71 13.82
N HIS A 48 -9.39 17.69 14.16
CA HIS A 48 -9.22 16.84 15.33
C HIS A 48 -7.96 15.97 15.36
N ILE A 49 -7.19 15.83 14.27
CA ILE A 49 -5.96 15.03 14.23
C ILE A 49 -4.89 15.61 13.30
N SER A 50 -3.61 15.38 13.60
CA SER A 50 -2.47 15.65 12.73
C SER A 50 -1.34 14.65 12.93
N ALA A 51 -0.50 14.45 11.92
CA ALA A 51 0.71 13.63 12.04
C ALA A 51 1.88 14.21 11.25
N VAL A 52 3.09 14.01 11.76
CA VAL A 52 4.34 14.24 11.02
C VAL A 52 5.13 12.94 11.09
N LEU A 53 5.52 12.39 9.95
CA LEU A 53 6.09 11.05 9.90
C LEU A 53 7.19 10.92 8.85
N SER A 54 8.14 10.05 9.13
CA SER A 54 9.29 9.73 8.28
C SER A 54 9.19 8.27 7.87
N ILE A 55 9.21 8.03 6.56
CA ILE A 55 9.10 6.69 5.97
C ILE A 55 10.42 6.29 5.31
N PHE A 56 10.84 5.05 5.57
CA PHE A 56 11.91 4.38 4.86
C PHE A 56 11.40 3.04 4.32
N GLY A 57 11.26 2.91 3.00
CA GLY A 57 10.68 1.73 2.38
C GLY A 57 9.21 1.56 2.76
N ASP A 58 8.91 0.49 3.48
CA ASP A 58 7.61 0.17 4.04
C ASP A 58 7.53 0.44 5.56
N LEU A 59 8.56 1.07 6.15
CA LEU A 59 8.64 1.31 7.59
C LEU A 59 8.43 2.79 7.92
N VAL A 60 7.52 3.06 8.85
CA VAL A 60 7.42 4.34 9.55
C VAL A 60 8.29 4.22 10.80
N TYR A 61 9.46 4.85 10.78
CA TYR A 61 10.46 4.70 11.84
C TYR A 61 10.48 5.89 12.81
N GLU A 62 10.05 7.07 12.35
CA GLU A 62 9.83 8.23 13.20
C GLU A 62 8.46 8.83 12.87
N ALA A 63 7.65 9.10 13.88
CA ALA A 63 6.40 9.82 13.70
C ALA A 63 5.95 10.53 14.99
N GLU A 64 5.22 11.61 14.81
CA GLU A 64 4.54 12.37 15.85
C GLU A 64 3.06 12.47 15.50
N PHE A 65 2.18 12.15 16.44
CA PHE A 65 0.72 12.14 16.28
C PHE A 65 0.09 13.05 17.32
N LYS A 66 -0.93 13.80 16.89
CA LYS A 66 -1.81 14.58 17.75
C LYS A 66 -3.25 14.22 17.43
N VAL A 67 -4.03 13.87 18.44
CA VAL A 67 -5.41 13.41 18.29
C VAL A 67 -6.28 13.96 19.41
N HIS A 68 -7.37 14.62 19.07
CA HIS A 68 -8.36 15.06 20.04
C HIS A 68 -9.22 13.88 20.50
N ARG A 69 -9.25 13.65 21.81
CA ARG A 69 -10.05 12.62 22.47
C ARG A 69 -11.42 13.18 22.81
N THR A 70 -12.46 12.70 22.14
CA THR A 70 -13.83 13.21 22.30
C THR A 70 -14.35 12.98 23.73
N ASN A 71 -14.07 11.83 24.34
CA ASN A 71 -14.59 11.50 25.67
C ASN A 71 -14.04 12.39 26.80
N THR A 72 -12.78 12.80 26.68
CA THR A 72 -12.07 13.59 27.70
C THR A 72 -11.89 15.05 27.31
N SER A 73 -12.32 15.43 26.09
CA SER A 73 -12.05 16.73 25.47
C SER A 73 -10.57 17.14 25.55
N SER A 74 -9.66 16.17 25.54
CA SER A 74 -8.23 16.38 25.74
C SER A 74 -7.42 15.99 24.50
N LEU A 75 -6.24 16.58 24.36
CA LEU A 75 -5.32 16.20 23.29
C LEU A 75 -4.50 14.98 23.73
N TYR A 76 -4.50 13.95 22.90
CA TYR A 76 -3.59 12.82 22.97
C TYR A 76 -2.41 13.05 22.04
N HIS A 77 -1.21 12.86 22.57
CA HIS A 77 0.04 12.95 21.84
C HIS A 77 0.77 11.61 21.92
N SER A 78 1.31 11.16 20.80
CA SER A 78 2.07 9.91 20.72
C SER A 78 3.14 10.01 19.65
N ILE A 79 4.20 9.22 19.82
CA ILE A 79 5.30 9.12 18.87
C ILE A 79 5.54 7.66 18.46
N ILE A 80 6.18 7.46 17.31
CA ILE A 80 6.92 6.26 16.93
C ILE A 80 8.38 6.69 16.81
N LYS A 81 9.31 5.96 17.41
CA LYS A 81 10.75 6.24 17.33
C LYS A 81 11.56 5.00 17.73
N ASP A 82 12.69 4.77 17.07
CA ASP A 82 13.53 3.56 17.22
C ASP A 82 13.87 3.18 18.68
N ASN A 83 14.05 4.16 19.58
CA ASN A 83 14.40 3.89 20.98
C ASN A 83 13.21 3.53 21.89
N TYR A 84 11.97 3.64 21.41
CA TYR A 84 10.76 3.41 22.22
C TYR A 84 9.95 2.19 21.77
N GLY A 85 10.20 1.65 20.58
CA GLY A 85 9.50 0.49 20.05
C GLY A 85 9.91 0.15 18.62
N SER A 86 9.31 -0.90 18.06
CA SER A 86 9.52 -1.29 16.67
C SER A 86 8.86 -0.29 15.71
N PRO A 87 9.44 -0.07 14.51
CA PRO A 87 8.81 0.77 13.48
C PRO A 87 7.45 0.22 13.07
N TYR A 88 6.55 1.10 12.64
CA TYR A 88 5.24 0.68 12.13
C TYR A 88 5.38 0.25 10.67
N LYS A 89 5.00 -1.00 10.37
CA LYS A 89 5.12 -1.59 9.03
C LYS A 89 3.86 -1.32 8.19
N LEU A 90 4.05 -0.67 7.05
CA LEU A 90 3.06 -0.48 5.99
C LEU A 90 3.02 -1.72 5.10
N GLN A 91 2.41 -2.79 5.61
CA GLN A 91 2.40 -4.12 4.97
C GLN A 91 1.94 -4.08 3.50
N GLN A 92 1.02 -3.18 3.15
CA GLN A 92 0.54 -2.97 1.77
C GLN A 92 1.66 -2.67 0.76
N ILE A 93 2.70 -1.91 1.16
CA ILE A 93 3.85 -1.59 0.29
C ILE A 93 4.70 -2.84 0.05
N GLN A 94 4.96 -3.62 1.11
CA GLN A 94 5.68 -4.88 1.02
C GLN A 94 4.93 -5.92 0.18
N ASP A 95 3.61 -6.04 0.36
CA ASP A 95 2.79 -6.98 -0.39
C ASP A 95 2.77 -6.61 -1.88
N CYS A 96 2.62 -5.33 -2.22
CA CYS A 96 2.74 -4.84 -3.59
C CYS A 96 4.11 -5.20 -4.21
N LEU A 97 5.20 -5.06 -3.43
CA LEU A 97 6.55 -5.43 -3.87
C LEU A 97 6.67 -6.95 -4.11
N ASN A 98 6.07 -7.75 -3.23
CA ASN A 98 6.07 -9.21 -3.35
C ASN A 98 5.33 -9.66 -4.62
N TYR A 99 4.14 -9.12 -4.87
CA TYR A 99 3.39 -9.43 -6.10
C TYR A 99 4.14 -8.95 -7.35
N THR A 100 4.71 -7.74 -7.34
CA THR A 100 5.52 -7.23 -8.46
C THR A 100 6.69 -8.17 -8.77
N THR A 101 7.38 -8.64 -7.73
CA THR A 101 8.51 -9.58 -7.86
C THR A 101 8.05 -10.92 -8.42
N LYS A 102 6.92 -11.46 -7.91
CA LYS A 102 6.30 -12.68 -8.44
C LYS A 102 5.97 -12.54 -9.94
N CYS A 103 5.39 -11.42 -10.36
CA CYS A 103 5.05 -11.21 -11.77
C CYS A 103 6.31 -11.16 -12.67
N LEU A 104 7.41 -10.56 -12.20
CA LEU A 104 8.70 -10.58 -12.90
C LEU A 104 9.31 -11.99 -13.00
N GLU A 105 9.23 -12.78 -11.93
CA GLU A 105 9.66 -14.18 -11.94
C GLU A 105 8.83 -15.04 -12.93
N THR A 106 7.53 -14.80 -12.99
CA THR A 106 6.62 -15.42 -13.96
C THR A 106 7.02 -15.08 -15.41
N LEU A 107 7.34 -13.82 -15.71
CA LEU A 107 7.83 -13.39 -17.02
C LEU A 107 9.17 -14.05 -17.39
N LYS A 108 10.13 -14.06 -16.46
CA LYS A 108 11.45 -14.69 -16.66
C LYS A 108 11.35 -16.19 -16.92
N SER A 109 10.48 -16.88 -16.18
CA SER A 109 10.25 -18.31 -16.33
C SER A 109 9.65 -18.64 -17.71
N ALA A 110 8.73 -17.80 -18.21
CA ALA A 110 8.16 -17.94 -19.55
C ALA A 110 9.20 -17.69 -20.66
N GLY A 111 10.14 -16.78 -20.47
CA GLY A 111 11.23 -16.51 -21.42
C GLY A 111 12.23 -17.67 -21.58
N ASN A 112 12.47 -18.44 -20.51
CA ASN A 112 13.44 -19.54 -20.50
C ASN A 112 12.90 -20.87 -21.08
N MET A 113 11.58 -20.99 -21.26
CA MET A 113 10.99 -22.18 -21.88
C MET A 113 11.26 -22.16 -23.39
N LYS A 114 12.18 -23.03 -23.85
CA LYS A 114 12.42 -23.31 -25.27
C LYS A 114 11.11 -23.74 -25.92
N GLY A 115 10.59 -22.92 -26.84
CA GLY A 115 9.22 -23.01 -27.37
C GLY A 115 8.39 -21.73 -27.18
N SER A 116 9.03 -20.60 -26.88
CA SER A 116 8.48 -19.27 -26.56
C SER A 116 7.40 -18.75 -27.52
N HIS A 117 7.28 -19.34 -28.72
CA HIS A 117 6.21 -19.06 -29.68
C HIS A 117 4.80 -19.51 -29.21
N ASP A 118 4.69 -20.49 -28.30
CA ASP A 118 3.39 -21.01 -27.84
C ASP A 118 2.94 -20.47 -26.47
N LEU A 119 3.86 -20.09 -25.57
CA LEU A 119 3.50 -19.48 -24.28
C LEU A 119 2.87 -18.10 -24.42
N ILE A 120 3.32 -17.35 -25.42
CA ILE A 120 2.77 -16.05 -25.81
C ILE A 120 1.35 -16.18 -26.38
N LYS A 121 1.00 -17.36 -26.92
CA LYS A 121 -0.37 -17.72 -27.32
C LYS A 121 -1.16 -18.35 -26.17
N ASN A 122 -0.50 -18.71 -25.07
CA ASN A 122 -1.16 -19.30 -23.93
C ASN A 122 -1.94 -18.20 -23.19
N ARG A 123 -3.25 -18.14 -23.49
CA ARG A 123 -4.15 -17.18 -22.85
C ARG A 123 -4.12 -17.31 -21.33
N SER A 124 -3.94 -18.51 -20.78
CA SER A 124 -3.90 -18.70 -19.31
C SER A 124 -2.76 -17.90 -18.68
N PHE A 125 -1.58 -17.91 -19.30
CA PHE A 125 -0.43 -17.13 -18.84
C PHE A 125 -0.73 -15.63 -18.80
N LEU A 126 -1.38 -15.08 -19.84
CA LEU A 126 -1.73 -13.65 -19.86
C LEU A 126 -2.76 -13.30 -18.77
N TYR A 127 -3.77 -14.17 -18.54
CA TYR A 127 -4.75 -13.99 -17.46
C TYR A 127 -4.11 -14.07 -16.08
N GLU A 128 -3.22 -15.05 -15.86
CA GLU A 128 -2.50 -15.22 -14.59
C GLU A 128 -1.59 -14.03 -14.30
N LEU A 129 -0.86 -13.54 -15.30
CA LEU A 129 -0.02 -12.36 -15.16
C LEU A 129 -0.86 -11.11 -14.91
N PHE A 130 -1.97 -10.92 -15.65
CA PHE A 130 -2.88 -9.80 -15.43
C PHE A 130 -3.46 -9.82 -14.01
N ALA A 131 -3.90 -10.99 -13.52
CA ALA A 131 -4.39 -11.16 -12.16
C ALA A 131 -3.29 -10.86 -11.13
N CYS A 132 -2.06 -11.34 -11.33
CA CYS A 132 -0.91 -11.03 -10.47
C CYS A 132 -0.65 -9.52 -10.35
N ILE A 133 -0.68 -8.79 -11.48
CA ILE A 133 -0.45 -7.34 -11.49
C ILE A 133 -1.62 -6.59 -10.84
N ARG A 134 -2.87 -7.05 -11.09
CA ARG A 134 -4.05 -6.51 -10.40
C ARG A 134 -3.94 -6.68 -8.90
N ASP A 135 -3.55 -7.87 -8.43
CA ASP A 135 -3.39 -8.13 -7.00
C ASP A 135 -2.31 -7.21 -6.38
N ALA A 136 -1.21 -6.92 -7.10
CA ALA A 136 -0.22 -5.92 -6.68
C ALA A 136 -0.84 -4.51 -6.51
N LYS A 137 -1.67 -4.08 -7.47
CA LYS A 137 -2.38 -2.80 -7.42
C LYS A 137 -3.41 -2.76 -6.29
N ASP A 138 -4.11 -3.85 -6.06
CA ASP A 138 -5.12 -3.97 -5.01
C ASP A 138 -4.51 -3.85 -3.62
N CYS A 139 -3.26 -4.30 -3.41
CA CYS A 139 -2.54 -4.05 -2.15
C CYS A 139 -2.51 -2.56 -1.77
N LEU A 140 -2.34 -1.66 -2.74
CA LEU A 140 -2.26 -0.21 -2.50
C LEU A 140 -3.63 0.47 -2.54
N THR A 141 -4.57 -0.02 -3.35
CA THR A 141 -5.86 0.65 -3.59
C THR A 141 -6.99 0.16 -2.70
N GLN A 142 -6.91 -1.08 -2.18
CA GLN A 142 -7.92 -1.69 -1.31
C GLN A 142 -7.39 -1.80 0.13
N PRO A 143 -7.59 -0.78 0.98
CA PRO A 143 -7.13 -0.85 2.36
C PRO A 143 -7.84 -1.98 3.12
N PRO A 144 -7.12 -2.71 4.01
CA PRO A 144 -7.72 -3.78 4.80
C PRO A 144 -8.88 -3.25 5.65
N ARG A 145 -10.04 -3.90 5.54
CA ARG A 145 -11.17 -3.63 6.44
C ARG A 145 -10.92 -4.38 7.74
N LYS A 146 -10.80 -3.64 8.85
CA LYS A 146 -10.62 -4.22 10.18
C LYS A 146 -11.79 -3.87 11.08
N THR A 147 -12.23 -4.81 11.91
CA THR A 147 -13.15 -4.56 13.01
C THR A 147 -12.46 -3.76 14.12
N ILE A 148 -13.23 -3.24 15.07
CA ILE A 148 -12.67 -2.51 16.22
C ILE A 148 -11.81 -3.47 17.05
N GLU A 149 -12.26 -4.70 17.23
CA GLU A 149 -11.56 -5.74 17.97
C GLU A 149 -10.22 -6.09 17.32
N GLU A 150 -10.19 -6.22 15.99
CA GLU A 150 -8.96 -6.44 15.23
C GLU A 150 -8.00 -5.25 15.35
N HIS A 151 -8.51 -4.03 15.34
CA HIS A 151 -7.70 -2.84 15.62
C HIS A 151 -7.12 -2.86 17.03
N LEU A 152 -7.92 -3.20 18.05
CA LEU A 152 -7.50 -3.25 19.44
C LEU A 152 -6.49 -4.38 19.70
N ALA A 153 -6.60 -5.50 18.99
CA ALA A 153 -5.68 -6.63 19.07
C ALA A 153 -4.41 -6.47 18.20
N ASN A 154 -4.37 -5.48 17.30
CA ASN A 154 -3.27 -5.30 16.36
C ASN A 154 -1.92 -5.09 17.08
N PRO A 155 -0.90 -5.93 16.84
CA PRO A 155 0.43 -5.79 17.43
C PRO A 155 1.09 -4.43 17.18
N SER A 156 0.75 -3.78 16.06
CA SER A 156 1.27 -2.46 15.67
C SER A 156 0.92 -1.34 16.66
N ARG A 157 -0.06 -1.56 17.56
CA ARG A 157 -0.34 -0.63 18.67
C ARG A 157 0.86 -0.44 19.60
N ARG A 158 1.79 -1.40 19.64
CA ARG A 158 3.01 -1.35 20.46
C ARG A 158 4.09 -0.41 19.88
N CYS A 159 3.94 0.04 18.63
CA CYS A 159 4.84 1.02 18.02
C CYS A 159 4.71 2.41 18.64
N PHE A 160 3.56 2.69 19.28
CA PHE A 160 3.20 4.01 19.77
C PHE A 160 3.65 4.21 21.22
N HIS A 161 4.28 5.35 21.48
CA HIS A 161 4.68 5.79 22.82
C HIS A 161 4.13 7.19 23.13
N PRO A 162 3.43 7.41 24.26
CA PRO A 162 2.97 6.39 25.22
C PRO A 162 1.99 5.39 24.56
N PRO A 163 1.70 4.25 25.23
CA PRO A 163 0.74 3.28 24.71
C PRO A 163 -0.65 3.89 24.46
N ILE A 164 -1.26 3.53 23.33
CA ILE A 164 -2.57 4.05 22.92
C ILE A 164 -3.65 3.68 23.97
N PRO A 165 -4.38 4.67 24.52
CA PRO A 165 -5.56 4.45 25.37
C PRO A 165 -6.61 3.54 24.71
N ARG A 166 -7.44 2.86 25.51
CA ARG A 166 -8.43 1.91 24.98
C ARG A 166 -9.59 2.57 24.24
N ASP A 167 -9.86 3.83 24.56
CA ASP A 167 -10.95 4.62 23.98
C ASP A 167 -10.56 5.33 22.67
N ILE A 168 -9.37 5.06 22.13
CA ILE A 168 -8.99 5.49 20.79
C ILE A 168 -8.28 4.37 20.01
N VAL A 169 -8.49 4.35 18.70
CA VAL A 169 -7.71 3.54 17.76
C VAL A 169 -6.98 4.47 16.81
N LEU A 170 -5.68 4.24 16.63
CA LEU A 170 -4.85 4.90 15.63
C LEU A 170 -4.49 3.89 14.54
N SER A 171 -4.55 4.31 13.28
CA SER A 171 -4.25 3.46 12.13
C SER A 171 -3.53 4.23 11.04
N LEU A 172 -2.49 3.61 10.48
CA LEU A 172 -1.81 4.04 9.26
C LEU A 172 -2.04 3.00 8.17
N PHE A 173 -2.46 3.44 7.00
CA PHE A 173 -2.67 2.58 5.82
C PHE A 173 -2.51 3.36 4.52
N ILE A 174 -2.41 2.64 3.41
CA ILE A 174 -2.32 3.21 2.06
C ILE A 174 -3.71 3.14 1.40
N ARG A 175 -4.09 4.22 0.71
CA ARG A 175 -5.27 4.31 -0.15
C ARG A 175 -4.88 4.92 -1.49
N GLY A 176 -4.67 4.07 -2.49
CA GLY A 176 -4.09 4.47 -3.76
C GLY A 176 -2.66 4.98 -3.54
N PRO A 177 -2.32 6.21 -3.96
CA PRO A 177 -1.00 6.79 -3.73
C PRO A 177 -0.85 7.44 -2.34
N SER A 178 -1.94 7.54 -1.57
CA SER A 178 -1.97 8.34 -0.34
C SER A 178 -1.71 7.50 0.90
N LEU A 179 -0.86 8.00 1.78
CA LEU A 179 -0.79 7.57 3.16
C LEU A 179 -1.92 8.22 3.95
N VAL A 180 -2.68 7.41 4.67
CA VAL A 180 -3.79 7.85 5.49
C VAL A 180 -3.45 7.60 6.96
N PHE A 181 -3.58 8.64 7.77
CA PHE A 181 -3.64 8.54 9.22
C PHE A 181 -5.09 8.69 9.66
N ALA A 182 -5.63 7.65 10.31
CA ALA A 182 -6.98 7.64 10.84
C ALA A 182 -6.98 7.46 12.35
N ALA A 183 -7.90 8.17 13.02
CA ALA A 183 -8.22 8.00 14.42
C ALA A 183 -9.71 7.71 14.60
N TYR A 184 -10.01 6.75 15.45
CA TYR A 184 -11.37 6.38 15.85
C TYR A 184 -11.51 6.63 17.34
N ASN A 185 -12.37 7.56 17.72
CA ASN A 185 -12.76 7.72 19.11
C ASN A 185 -13.83 6.68 19.43
N LEU A 186 -13.61 5.93 20.51
CA LEU A 186 -14.45 4.81 20.90
C LEU A 186 -15.18 5.11 22.21
N VAL A 187 -16.38 4.56 22.36
CA VAL A 187 -17.12 4.52 23.62
C VAL A 187 -17.41 3.05 23.96
N TYR A 188 -17.27 2.67 25.23
CA TYR A 188 -17.57 1.32 25.67
C TYR A 188 -19.04 1.23 26.06
N ASN A 189 -19.81 0.43 25.32
CA ASN A 189 -21.19 0.12 25.66
C ASN A 189 -21.19 -1.05 26.65
N SER A 190 -21.53 -0.77 27.90
CA SER A 190 -21.53 -1.78 28.98
C SER A 190 -22.64 -2.82 28.86
N LEU A 191 -23.75 -2.50 28.17
CA LEU A 191 -24.87 -3.41 27.97
C LEU A 191 -24.49 -4.50 26.97
N ASP A 192 -23.94 -4.10 25.82
CA ASP A 192 -23.52 -5.00 24.75
C ASP A 192 -22.07 -5.50 24.91
N LYS A 193 -21.38 -5.05 25.98
CA LYS A 193 -19.99 -5.35 26.31
C LYS A 193 -19.01 -5.13 25.15
N ARG A 194 -19.28 -4.16 24.28
CA ARG A 194 -18.51 -3.89 23.05
C ARG A 194 -18.07 -2.44 22.96
N TRP A 195 -17.02 -2.21 22.19
CA TRP A 195 -16.62 -0.87 21.81
C TRP A 195 -17.39 -0.41 20.58
N GLU A 196 -17.81 0.85 20.59
CA GLU A 196 -18.53 1.47 19.48
C GLU A 196 -17.78 2.72 19.02
N VAL A 197 -17.82 3.01 17.73
CA VAL A 197 -17.16 4.21 17.18
C VAL A 197 -18.05 5.42 17.39
N LEU A 198 -17.60 6.36 18.22
CA LEU A 198 -18.26 7.64 18.45
C LEU A 198 -17.95 8.64 17.33
N ASN A 199 -16.69 8.72 16.92
CA ASN A 199 -16.23 9.64 15.89
C ASN A 199 -15.06 9.05 15.09
N ARG A 200 -14.98 9.41 13.81
CA ARG A 200 -13.89 9.04 12.89
C ARG A 200 -13.27 10.30 12.33
N SER A 201 -11.94 10.37 12.33
CA SER A 201 -11.20 11.43 11.66
C SER A 201 -10.06 10.82 10.88
N SER A 202 -9.78 11.35 9.70
CA SER A 202 -8.64 10.92 8.90
C SER A 202 -8.02 12.10 8.16
N VAL A 203 -6.71 12.09 8.06
CA VAL A 203 -5.91 13.02 7.24
C VAL A 203 -5.04 12.18 6.32
N GLU A 204 -4.71 12.71 5.14
CA GLU A 204 -3.93 11.98 4.15
C GLU A 204 -2.93 12.88 3.45
N CYS A 205 -1.85 12.25 2.95
CA CYS A 205 -0.83 12.89 2.13
C CYS A 205 -0.39 11.92 1.03
N MET A 206 -0.14 12.43 -0.17
CA MET A 206 0.34 11.62 -1.29
C MET A 206 1.79 11.21 -1.08
N ILE A 207 2.10 9.92 -1.29
CA ILE A 207 3.47 9.43 -1.44
C ILE A 207 3.82 9.41 -2.94
N PRO A 208 4.71 10.30 -3.42
CA PRO A 208 4.95 10.46 -4.87
C PRO A 208 5.43 9.19 -5.56
N ARG A 209 6.26 8.37 -4.90
CA ARG A 209 6.71 7.09 -5.49
C ARG A 209 5.59 6.07 -5.64
N LEU A 210 4.59 6.05 -4.75
CA LEU A 210 3.43 5.16 -4.89
C LEU A 210 2.53 5.60 -6.05
N GLN A 211 2.40 6.91 -6.31
CA GLN A 211 1.74 7.40 -7.52
C GLN A 211 2.44 6.88 -8.78
N LYS A 212 3.77 6.93 -8.82
CA LYS A 212 4.55 6.40 -9.95
C LYS A 212 4.39 4.88 -10.08
N THR A 213 4.40 4.14 -8.97
CA THR A 213 4.11 2.69 -8.96
C THR A 213 2.75 2.38 -9.58
N LEU A 214 1.69 3.07 -9.17
CA LEU A 214 0.35 2.85 -9.71
C LEU A 214 0.27 3.13 -11.21
N VAL A 215 0.91 4.21 -11.68
CA VAL A 215 0.99 4.51 -13.13
C VAL A 215 1.68 3.38 -13.90
N CYS A 216 2.78 2.83 -13.37
CA CYS A 216 3.47 1.72 -14.02
C CYS A 216 2.64 0.42 -14.00
N LEU A 217 1.94 0.12 -12.90
CA LEU A 217 1.02 -1.03 -12.83
C LEU A 217 -0.13 -0.89 -13.83
N ASP A 218 -0.73 0.31 -13.94
CA ASP A 218 -1.78 0.59 -14.92
C ASP A 218 -1.29 0.44 -16.36
N ALA A 219 -0.08 0.94 -16.67
CA ALA A 219 0.52 0.77 -17.99
C ALA A 219 0.75 -0.72 -18.34
N ALA A 220 1.24 -1.50 -17.39
CA ALA A 220 1.43 -2.94 -17.55
C ALA A 220 0.10 -3.68 -17.76
N MET A 221 -0.92 -3.39 -16.95
CA MET A 221 -2.27 -3.97 -17.08
C MET A 221 -2.92 -3.60 -18.42
N ASN A 222 -2.85 -2.34 -18.84
CA ASN A 222 -3.40 -1.89 -20.12
C ASN A 222 -2.73 -2.58 -21.31
N THR A 223 -1.41 -2.79 -21.22
CA THR A 223 -0.64 -3.52 -22.24
C THR A 223 -1.06 -4.98 -22.33
N LEU A 224 -1.22 -5.66 -21.20
CA LEU A 224 -1.72 -7.04 -21.18
C LEU A 224 -3.15 -7.14 -21.69
N MET A 225 -4.03 -6.23 -21.27
CA MET A 225 -5.42 -6.19 -21.74
C MET A 225 -5.48 -6.00 -23.26
N TYR A 226 -4.64 -5.13 -23.82
CA TYR A 226 -4.51 -4.98 -25.27
C TYR A 226 -4.08 -6.29 -25.95
N LEU A 227 -3.06 -6.97 -25.42
CA LEU A 227 -2.62 -8.27 -25.93
C LEU A 227 -3.73 -9.32 -25.88
N MET A 228 -4.42 -9.43 -24.74
CA MET A 228 -5.50 -10.39 -24.53
C MET A 228 -6.65 -10.16 -25.53
N ASN A 229 -7.06 -8.91 -25.73
CA ASN A 229 -8.10 -8.56 -26.70
C ASN A 229 -7.69 -8.90 -28.14
N LYS A 230 -6.42 -8.68 -28.51
CA LYS A 230 -5.90 -9.09 -29.82
C LYS A 230 -5.79 -10.60 -29.96
N CYS A 231 -5.53 -11.33 -28.89
CA CYS A 231 -5.51 -12.79 -28.88
C CYS A 231 -6.91 -13.43 -28.91
N ILE A 232 -7.97 -12.75 -28.43
CA ILE A 232 -9.37 -13.22 -28.44
C ILE A 232 -10.01 -13.14 -29.83
N LEU A 233 -9.60 -12.16 -30.65
CA LEU A 233 -10.16 -11.91 -31.99
C LEU A 233 -9.63 -12.88 -33.09
N PHE A 234 -8.88 -13.91 -32.71
CA PHE A 234 -8.34 -14.96 -33.57
C PHE A 234 -8.48 -16.32 -32.89
#